data_AF-A0A1Q3E9U9-F1
#
_entry.id   AF-A0A1Q3E9U9-F1
#
_cell.length_a   1.000
_cell.length_b   1.000
_cell.length_c   1.000
_cell.angle_alpha   90.00
_cell.angle_beta   90.00
_cell.angle_gamma   90.00
#
_symmetry.space_group_name_H-M   'P 1'
#
loop_
_entity.id
_entity.type
_entity.pdbx_description
1 polymer ?
#
loop_
_entity_poly.entity_id
_entity_poly.type
_entity_poly.pdbx_seq_one_letter_code
_entity_poly.pdbx_strand_id
1 'polypeptide(L)'
;MNIPDEEIYNPCLRPNPAKSRIKPEDLPKCLMEKTLPEEYHFNVRRFRLEPGYIKPRELFYGFGADIQDFIDYHQRHQLPRPPPMNNRASLWYYIMDDVMEDLSAHCRFKLQHISPLSPEYDYAIALYNSHHLSVTELEDDEEEDVIRVIKERFGGPIAAQKPQWFFLLEDSIH
;
A
#
# COMPACT_ATOMS: atom_id res chain seq x y z
N MET A 1 -27.47 3.86 -12.35
CA MET A 1 -28.02 4.55 -11.17
C MET A 1 -26.82 4.94 -10.34
N ASN A 2 -26.66 6.23 -10.03
CA ASN A 2 -25.48 6.70 -9.31
C ASN A 2 -25.62 6.37 -7.83
N ILE A 3 -24.49 6.23 -7.14
CA ILE A 3 -24.48 6.09 -5.68
C ILE A 3 -25.06 7.37 -5.08
N PRO A 4 -26.07 7.28 -4.20
CA PRO A 4 -26.61 8.43 -3.50
C PRO A 4 -25.54 9.12 -2.65
N ASP A 5 -25.70 10.43 -2.51
CA ASP A 5 -24.77 11.29 -1.80
C ASP A 5 -24.56 10.89 -0.32
N GLU A 6 -25.59 10.34 0.31
CA GLU A 6 -25.59 9.86 1.70
C GLU A 6 -24.81 8.55 1.85
N GLU A 7 -24.60 7.81 0.75
CA GLU A 7 -23.98 6.49 0.76
C GLU A 7 -22.47 6.52 0.47
N ILE A 8 -21.91 7.69 0.12
CA ILE A 8 -20.49 7.82 -0.25
C ILE A 8 -19.56 7.33 0.87
N TYR A 9 -19.84 7.74 2.10
CA TYR A 9 -19.05 7.41 3.29
C TYR A 9 -19.66 6.26 4.10
N ASN A 10 -20.50 5.44 3.48
CA ASN A 10 -21.01 4.25 4.15
C ASN A 10 -19.83 3.36 4.58
N PRO A 11 -19.84 2.85 5.83
CA PRO A 11 -18.77 2.00 6.31
C PRO A 11 -18.54 0.80 5.37
N CYS A 12 -17.27 0.47 5.16
CA CYS A 12 -16.82 -0.75 4.54
C CYS A 12 -16.43 -1.75 5.64
N LEU A 13 -16.85 -3.00 5.50
CA LEU A 13 -16.39 -4.06 6.39
C LEU A 13 -14.91 -4.31 6.13
N ARG A 14 -14.10 -4.30 7.20
CA ARG A 14 -12.69 -4.66 7.13
C ARG A 14 -12.53 -6.15 6.81
N PRO A 15 -11.42 -6.55 6.17
CA PRO A 15 -11.09 -7.95 5.95
C PRO A 15 -11.20 -8.75 7.24
N ASN A 16 -11.75 -9.96 7.13
CA ASN A 16 -11.71 -10.93 8.21
C ASN A 16 -10.72 -12.02 7.81
N PRO A 17 -9.52 -12.07 8.42
CA PRO A 17 -8.51 -13.06 8.08
C PRO A 17 -9.03 -14.51 8.16
N ALA A 18 -9.93 -14.80 9.09
CA ALA A 18 -10.52 -16.13 9.26
C ALA A 18 -11.46 -16.55 8.11
N LYS A 19 -11.89 -15.59 7.28
CA LYS A 19 -12.72 -15.82 6.08
C LYS A 19 -11.93 -15.64 4.78
N SER A 20 -10.65 -15.29 4.87
CA SER A 20 -9.81 -15.13 3.69
C SER A 20 -9.62 -16.46 2.96
N ARG A 21 -9.62 -16.41 1.63
CA ARG A 21 -9.22 -17.57 0.79
C ARG A 21 -7.72 -17.80 0.82
N ILE A 22 -6.96 -16.77 1.20
CA ILE A 22 -5.52 -16.82 1.41
C ILE A 22 -5.30 -17.33 2.82
N LYS A 23 -4.74 -18.54 2.96
CA LYS A 23 -4.42 -19.05 4.28
C LYS A 23 -3.07 -18.49 4.75
N PRO A 24 -2.93 -18.13 6.03
CA PRO A 24 -1.67 -17.63 6.57
C PRO A 24 -0.48 -18.57 6.38
N GLU A 25 -0.74 -19.89 6.33
CA GLU A 25 0.27 -20.94 6.12
C GLU A 25 0.83 -20.99 4.69
N ASP A 26 0.07 -20.47 3.72
CA ASP A 26 0.47 -20.42 2.30
C ASP A 26 1.21 -19.12 1.97
N LEU A 27 1.32 -18.20 2.93
CA LEU A 27 1.96 -16.92 2.72
C LEU A 27 3.47 -16.98 2.95
N PRO A 28 4.27 -16.43 2.01
CA PRO A 28 5.65 -16.11 2.34
C PRO A 28 5.66 -15.15 3.54
N LYS A 29 6.52 -15.43 4.52
CA LYS A 29 6.62 -14.61 5.73
C LYS A 29 6.94 -13.18 5.35
N CYS A 30 6.04 -12.25 5.65
CA CYS A 30 6.31 -10.82 5.51
C CYS A 30 7.50 -10.46 6.41
N LEU A 31 8.48 -9.77 5.83
CA LEU A 31 9.68 -9.37 6.55
C LEU A 31 9.41 -8.04 7.24
N MET A 32 9.55 -8.03 8.57
CA MET A 32 9.40 -6.81 9.37
C MET A 32 10.67 -5.95 9.39
N GLU A 33 11.81 -6.53 9.02
CA GLU A 33 13.06 -5.78 8.88
C GLU A 33 13.11 -5.11 7.50
N LYS A 34 13.57 -3.85 7.46
CA LYS A 34 13.77 -3.11 6.20
C LYS A 34 14.79 -3.81 5.31
N THR A 35 15.83 -4.41 5.88
CA THR A 35 16.87 -5.13 5.15
C THR A 35 16.30 -6.38 4.47
N LEU A 36 16.28 -6.36 3.14
CA LEU A 36 15.90 -7.52 2.34
C LEU A 36 17.07 -8.49 2.15
N PRO A 37 16.81 -9.81 2.16
CA PRO A 37 17.77 -10.80 1.68
C PRO A 37 18.21 -10.54 0.24
N GLU A 38 19.47 -10.86 -0.09
CA GLU A 38 20.10 -10.63 -1.42
C GLU A 38 19.27 -11.16 -2.59
N GLU A 39 18.53 -12.27 -2.38
CA GLU A 39 17.66 -12.89 -3.39
C GLU A 39 16.54 -11.98 -3.89
N TYR A 40 16.18 -10.93 -3.15
CA TYR A 40 15.16 -9.94 -3.53
C TYR A 40 15.74 -8.64 -4.10
N HIS A 41 17.07 -8.49 -4.14
CA HIS A 41 17.71 -7.30 -4.68
C HIS A 41 17.82 -7.40 -6.20
N PHE A 42 17.23 -6.43 -6.90
CA PHE A 42 17.33 -6.37 -8.35
C PHE A 42 18.71 -5.91 -8.80
N ASN A 43 19.42 -6.76 -9.54
CA ASN A 43 20.71 -6.42 -10.09
C ASN A 43 20.58 -5.93 -11.54
N VAL A 44 20.48 -4.61 -11.71
CA VAL A 44 20.36 -3.94 -13.02
C VAL A 44 21.51 -4.33 -13.97
N ARG A 45 22.73 -4.49 -13.44
CA ARG A 45 23.90 -4.84 -14.25
C ARG A 45 23.78 -6.26 -14.82
N ARG A 46 23.40 -7.23 -13.99
CA ARG A 46 23.19 -8.62 -14.43
C ARG A 46 22.03 -8.72 -15.42
N PHE A 47 20.92 -8.05 -15.15
CA PHE A 47 19.78 -8.00 -16.06
C PHE A 47 20.16 -7.51 -17.48
N ARG A 48 21.10 -6.56 -17.59
CA ARG A 48 21.57 -6.05 -18.89
C ARG A 48 22.59 -6.94 -19.59
N LEU A 49 23.37 -7.72 -18.85
CA LEU A 49 24.56 -8.42 -19.37
C LEU A 49 24.38 -9.95 -19.47
N GLU A 50 23.44 -10.53 -18.73
CA GLU A 50 23.23 -11.98 -18.65
C GLU A 50 21.88 -12.37 -19.28
N PRO A 51 21.87 -12.98 -20.49
CA PRO A 51 20.65 -13.35 -21.23
C PRO A 51 19.72 -14.39 -20.59
N GLY A 52 19.93 -14.76 -19.33
CA GLY A 52 19.08 -15.68 -18.57
C GLY A 52 18.81 -15.22 -17.13
N TYR A 53 19.14 -13.97 -16.80
CA TYR A 53 18.87 -13.44 -15.48
C TYR A 53 17.36 -13.26 -15.28
N ILE A 54 16.81 -14.01 -14.32
CA ILE A 54 15.40 -13.91 -13.92
C ILE A 54 15.31 -12.81 -12.87
N LYS A 55 14.46 -11.82 -13.11
CA LYS A 55 14.19 -10.75 -12.14
C LYS A 55 13.61 -11.36 -10.86
N PRO A 56 14.09 -10.98 -9.67
CA PRO A 56 13.48 -11.45 -8.44
C PRO A 56 12.03 -10.95 -8.33
N ARG A 57 11.28 -11.54 -7.39
CA ARG A 57 9.93 -11.06 -7.08
C ARG A 57 10.01 -9.66 -6.50
N GLU A 58 9.05 -8.83 -6.88
CA GLU A 58 8.95 -7.46 -6.42
C GLU A 58 8.28 -7.42 -5.04
N LEU A 59 8.87 -6.69 -4.10
CA LEU A 59 8.26 -6.45 -2.80
C LEU A 59 8.10 -4.95 -2.55
N PHE A 60 7.12 -4.62 -1.71
CA PHE A 60 6.75 -3.25 -1.39
C PHE A 60 6.85 -3.03 0.12
N TYR A 61 7.66 -2.06 0.55
CA TYR A 61 7.83 -1.72 1.96
C TYR A 61 6.88 -0.61 2.35
N GLY A 62 6.02 -0.84 3.34
CA GLY A 62 4.98 0.12 3.68
C GLY A 62 4.04 -0.30 4.80
N PHE A 63 2.86 0.31 4.83
CA PHE A 63 1.82 0.07 5.83
C PHE A 63 0.61 -0.63 5.22
N GLY A 64 0.03 -1.58 5.94
CA GLY A 64 -1.23 -2.19 5.55
C GLY A 64 -2.40 -1.26 5.82
N ALA A 65 -3.35 -1.18 4.89
CA ALA A 65 -4.52 -0.31 4.98
C ALA A 65 -5.77 -1.01 4.41
N ASP A 66 -6.92 -0.72 5.00
CA ASP A 66 -8.22 -1.14 4.49
C ASP A 66 -8.93 0.01 3.79
N ILE A 67 -9.93 -0.31 2.97
CA ILE A 67 -10.79 0.70 2.33
C ILE A 67 -11.39 1.67 3.36
N GLN A 68 -11.75 1.17 4.54
CA GLN A 68 -12.28 2.01 5.61
C GLN A 68 -11.26 3.07 6.08
N ASP A 69 -9.97 2.77 6.10
CA ASP A 69 -8.94 3.74 6.51
C ASP A 69 -8.86 4.91 5.53
N PHE A 70 -9.01 4.65 4.22
CA PHE A 70 -9.06 5.70 3.19
C PHE A 70 -10.34 6.54 3.29
N ILE A 71 -11.50 5.90 3.55
CA ILE A 71 -12.78 6.61 3.76
C ILE A 71 -12.66 7.53 4.98
N ASP A 72 -12.14 7.03 6.09
CA ASP A 72 -11.96 7.79 7.33
C ASP A 72 -10.98 8.96 7.14
N TYR A 73 -9.88 8.73 6.40
CA TYR A 73 -8.94 9.78 6.03
C TYR A 73 -9.64 10.88 5.23
N HIS A 74 -10.26 10.50 4.11
CA HIS A 74 -10.89 11.43 3.18
C HIS A 74 -11.95 12.30 3.87
N GLN A 75 -12.73 11.70 4.77
CA GLN A 75 -13.75 12.42 5.51
C GLN A 75 -13.16 13.34 6.58
N ARG A 76 -12.20 12.85 7.38
CA ARG A 76 -11.58 13.65 8.46
C ARG A 76 -10.83 14.86 7.93
N HIS A 77 -10.13 14.71 6.81
CA HIS A 77 -9.35 15.80 6.19
C HIS A 77 -10.16 16.64 5.21
N GLN A 78 -11.48 16.37 5.08
CA GLN A 78 -12.41 17.14 4.26
C GLN A 78 -11.92 17.30 2.81
N LEU A 79 -11.39 16.20 2.24
CA LEU A 79 -10.95 16.20 0.85
C LEU A 79 -12.13 16.48 -0.11
N PRO A 80 -11.87 16.98 -1.33
CA PRO A 80 -12.90 17.29 -2.29
C PRO A 80 -13.87 16.13 -2.49
N ARG A 81 -15.15 16.43 -2.55
CA ARG A 81 -16.18 15.40 -2.68
C ARG A 81 -15.99 14.63 -3.99
N PRO A 82 -16.04 13.28 -3.99
CA PRO A 82 -16.00 12.50 -5.20
C PRO A 82 -17.13 12.88 -6.17
N PRO A 83 -16.90 12.85 -7.48
CA PRO A 83 -17.96 13.06 -8.45
C PRO A 83 -18.98 11.90 -8.39
N PRO A 84 -20.19 12.08 -8.93
CA PRO A 84 -21.20 11.02 -8.94
C PRO A 84 -20.69 9.77 -9.68
N MET A 85 -20.58 8.65 -8.96
CA MET A 85 -20.10 7.38 -9.51
C MET A 85 -21.23 6.36 -9.64
N ASN A 86 -21.10 5.46 -10.63
CA ASN A 86 -22.11 4.44 -10.95
C ASN A 86 -21.98 3.16 -10.13
N ASN A 87 -20.83 2.95 -9.46
CA ASN A 87 -20.56 1.75 -8.69
C ASN A 87 -19.55 2.03 -7.56
N ARG A 88 -19.55 1.16 -6.56
CA ARG A 88 -18.83 1.39 -5.30
C ARG A 88 -17.33 1.20 -5.44
N ALA A 89 -16.89 0.28 -6.31
CA ALA A 89 -15.48 0.07 -6.58
C ALA A 89 -14.83 1.32 -7.20
N SER A 90 -15.46 1.92 -8.21
CA SER A 90 -14.98 3.18 -8.82
C SER A 90 -14.95 4.33 -7.83
N LEU A 91 -15.94 4.41 -6.93
CA LEU A 91 -15.94 5.40 -5.86
C LEU A 91 -14.76 5.20 -4.90
N TRP A 92 -14.50 3.95 -4.49
CA TRP A 92 -13.37 3.64 -3.61
C TRP A 92 -12.03 3.93 -4.26
N TYR A 93 -11.83 3.58 -5.53
CA TYR A 93 -10.61 3.94 -6.26
C TYR A 93 -10.40 5.45 -6.31
N TYR A 94 -11.45 6.21 -6.59
CA TYR A 94 -11.37 7.68 -6.58
C TYR A 94 -10.97 8.22 -5.20
N ILE A 95 -11.60 7.74 -4.13
CA ILE A 95 -11.27 8.14 -2.75
C ILE A 95 -9.81 7.78 -2.41
N MET A 96 -9.36 6.58 -2.80
CA MET A 96 -7.98 6.15 -2.56
C MET A 96 -6.98 7.04 -3.32
N ASP A 97 -7.24 7.36 -4.59
CA ASP A 97 -6.38 8.23 -5.39
C ASP A 97 -6.28 9.62 -4.77
N ASP A 98 -7.40 10.26 -4.40
CA ASP A 98 -7.42 11.58 -3.74
C ASP A 98 -6.64 11.57 -2.41
N VAL A 99 -6.79 10.50 -1.61
CA VAL A 99 -6.05 10.33 -0.36
C VAL A 99 -4.55 10.16 -0.61
N MET A 100 -4.17 9.36 -1.62
CA MET A 100 -2.77 9.13 -1.96
C MET A 100 -2.09 10.37 -2.52
N GLU A 101 -2.80 11.19 -3.31
CA GLU A 101 -2.32 12.48 -3.79
C GLU A 101 -2.09 13.46 -2.63
N ASP A 102 -3.10 13.64 -1.75
CA ASP A 102 -2.98 14.51 -0.57
C ASP A 102 -1.85 14.05 0.35
N LEU A 103 -1.76 12.74 0.63
CA LEU A 103 -0.74 12.20 1.51
C LEU A 103 0.67 12.37 0.91
N SER A 104 0.84 12.07 -0.38
CA SER A 104 2.13 12.25 -1.07
C SER A 104 2.58 13.71 -1.06
N ALA A 105 1.64 14.64 -1.23
CA ALA A 105 1.94 16.07 -1.17
C ALA A 105 2.45 16.49 0.23
N HIS A 106 1.85 15.96 1.30
CA HIS A 106 2.28 16.24 2.67
C HIS A 106 3.61 15.57 3.02
N CYS A 107 3.86 14.36 2.51
CA CYS A 107 5.13 13.66 2.69
C CYS A 107 6.26 14.26 1.83
N ARG A 108 5.92 15.09 0.82
CA ARG A 108 6.85 15.52 -0.25
C ARG A 108 7.55 14.34 -0.92
N PHE A 109 6.88 13.20 -0.93
CA PHE A 109 7.39 11.93 -1.40
C PHE A 109 6.28 11.19 -2.12
N LYS A 110 6.59 10.62 -3.27
CA LYS A 110 5.60 9.91 -4.08
C LYS A 110 5.35 8.52 -3.51
N LEU A 111 4.26 8.38 -2.77
CA LEU A 111 3.80 7.10 -2.24
C LEU A 111 3.08 6.30 -3.32
N GLN A 112 3.01 4.99 -3.12
CA GLN A 112 2.27 4.07 -3.98
C GLN A 112 1.22 3.34 -3.14
N HIS A 113 0.06 3.07 -3.70
CA HIS A 113 -0.85 2.08 -3.14
C HIS A 113 -0.73 0.80 -3.96
N ILE A 114 -0.76 -0.35 -3.29
CA ILE A 114 -0.72 -1.67 -3.93
C ILE A 114 -1.80 -2.57 -3.33
N SER A 115 -2.14 -3.65 -4.03
CA SER A 115 -2.92 -4.76 -3.47
C SER A 115 -1.99 -5.84 -2.93
N PRO A 116 -1.75 -5.88 -1.60
CA PRO A 116 -0.82 -6.82 -1.01
C PRO A 116 -1.41 -8.24 -1.01
N LEU A 117 -0.54 -9.23 -1.08
CA LEU A 117 -0.88 -10.61 -0.77
C LEU A 117 -0.99 -10.76 0.76
N SER A 118 -2.12 -10.32 1.33
CA SER A 118 -2.39 -10.34 2.77
C SER A 118 -3.85 -10.69 3.07
N PRO A 119 -4.14 -11.52 4.10
CA PRO A 119 -5.50 -11.73 4.59
C PRO A 119 -5.96 -10.62 5.55
N GLU A 120 -5.04 -9.76 6.00
CA GLU A 120 -5.29 -8.72 6.99
C GLU A 120 -5.66 -7.37 6.39
N TYR A 121 -5.17 -7.07 5.18
CA TYR A 121 -5.29 -5.76 4.56
C TYR A 121 -5.76 -5.88 3.12
N ASP A 122 -6.68 -5.01 2.71
CA ASP A 122 -7.10 -4.89 1.31
C ASP A 122 -6.00 -4.23 0.44
N TYR A 123 -5.24 -3.29 1.03
CA TYR A 123 -4.25 -2.47 0.36
C TYR A 123 -2.99 -2.28 1.23
N ALA A 124 -1.91 -1.80 0.62
CA ALA A 124 -0.77 -1.28 1.35
C ALA A 124 -0.29 0.04 0.74
N ILE A 125 0.08 0.97 1.61
CA ILE A 125 0.71 2.26 1.26
C ILE A 125 2.22 2.04 1.31
N ALA A 126 2.84 1.94 0.14
CA ALA A 126 4.24 1.63 -0.06
C ALA A 126 5.10 2.89 -0.21
N LEU A 127 6.23 2.89 0.51
CA LEU A 127 7.31 3.86 0.39
C LEU A 127 8.32 3.38 -0.65
N TYR A 128 8.68 2.10 -0.60
CA TYR A 128 9.72 1.54 -1.44
C TYR A 128 9.26 0.31 -2.21
N ASN A 129 9.94 0.08 -3.31
CA ASN A 129 9.90 -1.13 -4.10
C ASN A 129 11.30 -1.75 -4.09
N SER A 130 11.41 -3.05 -3.81
CA SER A 130 12.67 -3.79 -3.70
C SER A 130 13.58 -3.65 -4.93
N HIS A 131 13.00 -3.47 -6.11
CA HIS A 131 13.74 -3.32 -7.36
C HIS A 131 14.35 -1.93 -7.57
N HIS A 132 13.85 -0.92 -6.85
CA HIS A 132 14.25 0.47 -6.98
C HIS A 132 14.85 1.05 -5.70
N LEU A 133 14.87 0.29 -4.61
CA LEU A 133 15.35 0.71 -3.29
C LEU A 133 16.70 1.45 -3.38
N SER A 134 17.69 0.87 -4.06
CA SER A 134 19.04 1.49 -4.23
C SER A 134 19.07 2.88 -4.88
N VAL A 135 17.97 3.33 -5.48
CA VAL A 135 17.87 4.61 -6.20
C VAL A 135 16.80 5.54 -5.60
N THR A 136 15.85 5.00 -4.85
CA THR A 136 14.69 5.74 -4.29
C THR A 136 14.69 5.77 -2.77
N GLU A 137 15.63 5.09 -2.12
CA GLU A 137 15.78 5.10 -0.67
C GLU A 137 16.06 6.52 -0.19
N LEU A 138 15.26 6.95 0.78
CA LEU A 138 15.41 8.24 1.45
C LEU A 138 16.55 8.18 2.47
N GLU A 139 17.09 9.35 2.83
CA GLU A 139 17.96 9.44 4.01
C GLU A 139 17.16 9.09 5.28
N ASP A 140 17.83 8.62 6.33
CA ASP A 140 17.16 8.08 7.53
C ASP A 140 16.18 9.09 8.17
N ASP A 141 16.54 10.38 8.19
CA ASP A 141 15.70 11.45 8.75
C ASP A 141 14.51 11.82 7.84
N GLU A 142 14.70 11.79 6.52
CA GLU A 142 13.63 11.96 5.54
C GLU A 142 12.62 10.81 5.63
N GLU A 143 13.10 9.56 5.74
CA GLU A 143 12.24 8.38 5.92
C GLU A 143 11.44 8.47 7.22
N GLU A 144 12.10 8.82 8.34
CA GLU A 144 11.42 9.01 9.63
C GLU A 144 10.33 10.09 9.54
N ASP A 145 10.57 11.19 8.82
CA ASP A 145 9.57 12.24 8.60
C ASP A 145 8.38 11.72 7.77
N VAL A 146 8.63 11.02 6.65
CA VAL A 146 7.57 10.43 5.82
C VAL A 146 6.74 9.44 6.65
N ILE A 147 7.37 8.54 7.39
CA ILE A 147 6.68 7.58 8.27
C ILE A 147 5.84 8.31 9.31
N ARG A 148 6.39 9.35 9.95
CA ARG A 148 5.66 10.17 10.92
C ARG A 148 4.43 10.81 10.29
N VAL A 149 4.57 11.45 9.14
CA VAL A 149 3.46 12.11 8.44
C VAL A 149 2.37 11.10 8.07
N ILE A 150 2.72 9.93 7.53
CA ILE A 150 1.76 8.85 7.24
C ILE A 150 0.97 8.49 8.49
N LYS A 151 1.66 8.22 9.60
CA LYS A 151 1.04 7.80 10.86
C LYS A 151 0.15 8.88 11.47
N GLU A 152 0.60 10.12 11.49
CA GLU A 152 -0.17 11.24 12.05
C GLU A 152 -1.42 11.51 11.20
N ARG A 153 -1.26 11.52 9.88
CA ARG A 153 -2.36 11.84 8.97
C ARG A 153 -3.37 10.72 8.85
N PHE A 154 -2.97 9.45 8.82
CA PHE A 154 -3.93 8.32 8.84
C PHE A 154 -4.47 8.03 10.24
N GLY A 155 -3.67 8.13 11.29
CA GLY A 155 -4.09 7.75 12.64
C GLY A 155 -4.50 6.27 12.74
N GLY A 156 -5.30 5.95 13.76
CA GLY A 156 -5.97 4.66 13.88
C GLY A 156 -5.02 3.44 13.83
N PRO A 157 -5.41 2.36 13.14
CA PRO A 157 -4.60 1.14 13.04
C PRO A 157 -3.23 1.38 12.42
N ILE A 158 -3.13 2.24 11.40
CA ILE A 158 -1.88 2.53 10.68
C ILE A 158 -0.85 3.19 11.61
N ALA A 159 -1.28 4.07 12.52
CA ALA A 159 -0.38 4.71 13.47
C ALA A 159 0.35 3.71 14.39
N ALA A 160 -0.29 2.59 14.72
CA ALA A 160 0.26 1.54 15.58
C ALA A 160 1.16 0.54 14.84
N GLN A 161 1.13 0.52 13.51
CA GLN A 161 1.92 -0.41 12.70
C GLN A 161 3.39 0.00 12.63
N LYS A 162 4.26 -0.99 12.34
CA LYS A 162 5.59 -0.76 11.77
C LYS A 162 5.52 -1.08 10.27
N PRO A 163 6.27 -0.35 9.43
CA PRO A 163 6.30 -0.69 8.03
C PRO A 163 6.94 -2.07 7.83
N GLN A 164 6.42 -2.81 6.85
CA GLN A 164 6.84 -4.18 6.54
C GLN A 164 6.79 -4.43 5.05
N TRP A 165 7.44 -5.50 4.60
CA TRP A 165 7.43 -5.91 3.20
C TRP A 165 6.18 -6.71 2.84
N PHE A 166 5.54 -6.33 1.74
CA PHE A 166 4.39 -6.99 1.14
C PHE A 166 4.74 -7.53 -0.24
N PHE A 167 4.24 -8.74 -0.53
CA PHE A 167 4.18 -9.28 -1.90
C PHE A 167 2.93 -8.74 -2.60
N LEU A 168 2.91 -8.72 -3.93
CA LEU A 168 1.70 -8.37 -4.68
C LEU A 168 0.73 -9.56 -4.73
N LEU A 169 -0.56 -9.27 -4.63
CA LEU A 169 -1.60 -10.29 -4.78
C LEU A 169 -1.51 -11.00 -6.15
N GLU A 170 -1.13 -10.27 -7.20
CA GLU A 170 -0.97 -10.81 -8.55
C GLU A 170 0.08 -11.93 -8.64
N ASP A 171 1.08 -11.93 -7.76
CA ASP A 171 2.13 -12.96 -7.71
C ASP A 171 1.62 -14.33 -7.21
N SER A 172 0.39 -14.39 -6.70
CA SER A 172 -0.24 -15.64 -6.23
C SER A 172 -0.91 -16.48 -7.34
N ILE A 173 -0.99 -15.97 -8.58
CA ILE A 173 -1.69 -16.61 -9.71
C ILE A 173 -0.74 -17.52 -10.54
N HIS A 174 0.27 -18.14 -9.92
CA HIS A 174 1.26 -18.99 -10.60
C HIS A 174 1.33 -20.40 -10.04
#